data_AF-A0A1D9MJV2-F1
#
_entry.id   AF-A0A1D9MJV2-F1
#
_cell.length_a   1.000
_cell.length_b   1.000
_cell.length_c   1.000
_cell.angle_alpha   90.00
_cell.angle_beta   90.00
_cell.angle_gamma   90.00
#
_symmetry.space_group_name_H-M   'P 1'
#
loop_
_entity.id
_entity.type
_entity.pdbx_description
1 polymer ?
#
loop_
_entity_poly.entity_id
_entity_poly.type
_entity_poly.pdbx_seq_one_letter_code
_entity_poly.pdbx_strand_id
1 'polypeptide(L)'
;MRTITVDPDGSTAVEWLREELARPAYQEWENPVEKALAKAIDWILSWFNISPGTEALLTYNWLLIGLAVLVAGVLAFFVIKEIIRIQREKKALDFLDDDLPRLQETLANALSAQDWEQAILTQFRIFVSMAHKRETLTLSPGLTALEAGQALEADLPPALSGEALKSADLFNRIFYGHYLPTESDWKQISKLIPYLSSFEETSSAKAEQLEEVGIES
;
A
#
# COMPACT_ATOMS: atom_id res chain seq x y z
N MET A 1 8.57 46.55 -1.64
CA MET A 1 7.40 46.15 -0.83
C MET A 1 6.13 46.66 -1.51
N ARG A 2 5.32 45.75 -2.06
CA ARG A 2 3.90 45.98 -2.39
C ARG A 2 3.20 44.63 -2.23
N THR A 3 2.59 44.42 -1.07
CA THR A 3 1.71 43.29 -0.80
C THR A 3 0.32 43.69 -1.25
N ILE A 4 -0.17 43.09 -2.33
CA ILE A 4 -1.56 43.23 -2.74
C ILE A 4 -2.33 42.18 -1.93
N THR A 5 -2.88 42.61 -0.80
CA THR A 5 -3.87 41.82 -0.05
C THR A 5 -5.19 41.93 -0.82
N VAL A 6 -5.48 40.92 -1.65
CA VAL A 6 -6.82 40.73 -2.20
C VAL A 6 -7.64 40.07 -1.10
N ASP A 7 -8.52 40.85 -0.49
CA ASP A 7 -9.58 40.38 0.39
C ASP A 7 -10.74 39.90 -0.51
N PRO A 8 -11.07 38.60 -0.56
CA PRO A 8 -12.19 38.15 -1.37
C PRO A 8 -13.48 38.32 -0.57
N ASP A 9 -14.23 39.36 -0.92
CA ASP A 9 -15.63 39.55 -0.55
C ASP A 9 -16.40 38.23 -0.83
N GLY A 10 -17.09 37.71 0.19
CA GLY A 10 -17.55 36.32 0.27
C GLY A 10 -18.54 35.86 -0.81
N SER A 11 -19.03 36.79 -1.64
CA SER A 11 -19.83 36.50 -2.83
C SER A 11 -18.98 35.99 -4.01
N THR A 12 -17.72 36.43 -4.12
CA THR A 12 -16.81 36.04 -5.21
C THR A 12 -16.31 34.60 -5.05
N ALA A 13 -16.14 34.14 -3.80
CA ALA A 13 -15.74 32.77 -3.50
C ALA A 13 -16.81 31.74 -3.89
N VAL A 14 -18.10 32.10 -3.80
CA VAL A 14 -19.22 31.23 -4.18
C VAL A 14 -19.36 31.13 -5.70
N GLU A 15 -19.12 32.22 -6.43
CA GLU A 15 -19.15 32.21 -7.89
C GLU A 15 -17.95 31.42 -8.46
N TRP A 16 -16.75 31.58 -7.88
CA TRP A 16 -15.59 30.75 -8.20
C TRP A 16 -15.78 29.28 -7.82
N LEU A 17 -16.46 28.97 -6.71
CA LEU A 17 -16.79 27.61 -6.34
C LEU A 17 -17.83 26.99 -7.26
N ARG A 18 -18.80 27.78 -7.75
CA ARG A 18 -19.76 27.35 -8.78
C ARG A 18 -19.08 27.13 -10.13
N GLU A 19 -18.12 27.96 -10.48
CA GLU A 19 -17.34 27.83 -11.71
C GLU A 19 -16.38 26.63 -11.66
N GLU A 20 -15.84 26.29 -10.48
CA GLU A 20 -15.05 25.08 -10.26
C GLU A 20 -15.93 23.81 -10.23
N LEU A 21 -17.12 23.85 -9.62
CA LEU A 21 -18.10 22.76 -9.64
C LEU A 21 -18.78 22.56 -11.01
N ALA A 22 -18.81 23.60 -11.85
CA ALA A 22 -19.30 23.54 -13.22
C ALA A 22 -18.22 23.08 -14.22
N ARG A 23 -16.95 22.99 -13.80
CA ARG A 23 -15.99 22.18 -14.55
C ARG A 23 -16.47 20.74 -14.46
N PRO A 24 -16.62 20.01 -15.58
CA PRO A 24 -16.86 18.58 -15.55
C PRO A 24 -15.57 17.88 -15.07
N ALA A 25 -15.24 18.05 -13.78
CA ALA A 25 -14.23 17.31 -13.04
C ALA A 25 -14.86 16.07 -12.40
N TYR A 26 -15.74 15.43 -13.17
CA TYR A 26 -15.87 13.98 -13.20
C TYR A 26 -15.86 13.63 -14.68
N GLN A 27 -14.70 13.86 -15.33
CA GLN A 27 -14.37 13.00 -16.45
C GLN A 27 -14.38 11.60 -15.87
N GLU A 28 -15.30 10.79 -16.37
CA GLU A 28 -15.34 9.35 -16.17
C GLU A 28 -13.90 8.86 -16.08
N TRP A 29 -13.48 8.50 -14.88
CA TRP A 29 -12.31 7.67 -14.74
C TRP A 29 -12.73 6.39 -15.43
N GLU A 30 -12.44 6.27 -16.72
CA GLU A 30 -12.60 5.02 -17.45
C GLU A 30 -11.85 4.01 -16.61
N ASN A 31 -12.59 3.18 -15.88
CA ASN A 31 -11.98 2.21 -15.01
C ASN A 31 -11.09 1.37 -15.94
N PRO A 32 -9.77 1.35 -15.73
CA PRO A 32 -8.85 0.68 -16.66
C PRO A 32 -9.22 -0.80 -16.81
N VAL A 33 -9.88 -1.37 -15.80
CA VAL A 33 -10.47 -2.70 -15.81
C VAL A 33 -11.69 -2.80 -16.75
N GLU A 34 -12.60 -1.82 -16.74
CA GLU A 34 -13.76 -1.80 -17.64
C GLU A 34 -13.33 -1.63 -19.10
N LYS A 35 -12.34 -0.77 -19.36
CA LYS A 35 -11.79 -0.58 -20.72
C LYS A 35 -11.06 -1.84 -21.20
N ALA A 36 -10.29 -2.50 -20.33
CA ALA A 36 -9.65 -3.76 -20.65
C ALA A 36 -10.68 -4.89 -20.89
N LEU A 37 -11.73 -4.95 -20.08
CA LEU A 37 -12.81 -5.92 -20.21
C LEU A 37 -13.62 -5.71 -21.49
N ALA A 38 -13.98 -4.46 -21.80
CA ALA A 38 -14.68 -4.10 -23.04
C ALA A 38 -13.83 -4.46 -24.27
N LYS A 39 -12.53 -4.17 -24.25
CA LYS A 39 -11.61 -4.52 -25.34
C LYS A 39 -11.40 -6.03 -25.47
N ALA A 40 -11.43 -6.78 -24.37
CA ALA A 40 -11.37 -8.24 -24.38
C ALA A 40 -12.66 -8.85 -24.95
N ILE A 41 -13.84 -8.33 -24.58
CA ILE A 41 -15.13 -8.76 -25.11
C ILE A 41 -15.21 -8.48 -26.61
N ASP A 42 -14.84 -7.28 -27.03
CA ASP A 42 -14.86 -6.87 -28.45
C ASP A 42 -13.90 -7.72 -29.29
N TRP A 43 -12.72 -8.02 -28.75
CA TRP A 43 -11.78 -8.95 -29.38
C TRP A 43 -12.37 -10.37 -29.52
N ILE A 44 -13.02 -10.92 -28.48
CA ILE A 44 -13.69 -12.24 -28.54
C ILE A 44 -14.80 -12.24 -29.60
N LEU A 45 -15.64 -11.21 -29.64
CA LEU A 45 -16.74 -11.10 -30.61
C LEU A 45 -16.23 -10.99 -32.05
N SER A 46 -15.07 -10.38 -32.26
CA SER A 46 -14.45 -10.29 -33.59
C SER A 46 -14.13 -11.67 -34.21
N TRP A 47 -13.85 -12.69 -33.38
CA TRP A 47 -13.59 -14.05 -33.83
C TRP A 47 -14.85 -14.81 -34.25
N PHE A 48 -16.02 -14.45 -33.71
CA PHE A 48 -17.30 -15.03 -34.09
C PHE A 48 -17.86 -14.47 -35.41
N ASN A 49 -17.30 -13.37 -35.92
CA ASN A 49 -17.70 -12.76 -37.20
C ASN A 49 -17.01 -13.36 -38.44
N ILE A 50 -16.37 -14.53 -38.33
CA ILE A 50 -15.69 -15.16 -39.47
C ILE A 50 -16.70 -15.94 -40.33
N SER A 51 -16.81 -15.51 -41.59
CA SER A 51 -17.67 -16.08 -42.64
C SER A 51 -17.37 -17.58 -42.89
N PRO A 52 -18.40 -18.42 -43.10
CA PRO A 52 -18.22 -19.87 -43.20
C PRO A 52 -17.71 -20.26 -44.58
N GLY A 53 -16.44 -20.64 -44.68
CA GLY A 53 -15.91 -21.23 -45.91
C GLY A 53 -14.48 -21.71 -45.77
N THR A 54 -14.33 -23.04 -45.73
CA THR A 54 -13.16 -23.90 -46.03
C THR A 54 -12.59 -24.73 -44.87
N GLU A 55 -12.55 -26.05 -45.09
CA GLU A 55 -12.30 -27.09 -44.09
C GLU A 55 -10.84 -27.25 -43.64
N ALA A 56 -9.93 -26.36 -44.08
CA ALA A 56 -8.57 -26.24 -43.55
C ALA A 56 -8.52 -25.51 -42.19
N LEU A 57 -9.66 -24.96 -41.74
CA LEU A 57 -9.77 -24.06 -40.58
C LEU A 57 -9.71 -24.76 -39.22
N LEU A 58 -9.95 -26.07 -39.10
CA LEU A 58 -10.09 -26.71 -37.78
C LEU A 58 -8.79 -26.65 -36.96
N THR A 59 -7.61 -26.92 -37.55
CA THR A 59 -6.33 -26.88 -36.83
C THR A 59 -5.86 -25.46 -36.51
N TYR A 60 -6.10 -24.51 -37.43
CA TYR A 60 -5.77 -23.10 -37.22
C TYR A 60 -6.65 -22.46 -36.12
N ASN A 61 -7.93 -22.85 -36.07
CA ASN A 61 -8.88 -22.36 -35.07
C ASN A 61 -8.50 -22.83 -33.65
N TRP A 62 -8.08 -24.09 -33.47
CA TRP A 62 -7.64 -24.57 -32.15
C TRP A 62 -6.36 -23.88 -31.65
N LEU A 63 -5.42 -23.58 -32.55
CA LEU A 63 -4.21 -22.82 -32.20
C LEU A 63 -4.53 -21.38 -31.78
N LEU A 64 -5.43 -20.71 -32.51
CA LEU A 64 -5.88 -19.36 -32.17
C LEU A 64 -6.66 -19.31 -30.86
N ILE A 65 -7.54 -20.29 -30.61
CA ILE A 65 -8.24 -20.42 -29.32
C ILE A 65 -7.24 -20.68 -28.19
N GLY A 66 -6.23 -21.52 -28.40
CA GLY A 66 -5.17 -21.75 -27.41
C GLY A 66 -4.40 -20.48 -27.08
N LEU A 67 -4.02 -19.70 -28.09
CA LEU A 67 -3.36 -18.41 -27.91
C LEU A 67 -4.27 -17.40 -27.20
N ALA A 68 -5.57 -17.41 -27.53
CA ALA A 68 -6.58 -16.56 -26.89
C ALA A 68 -6.68 -16.82 -25.38
N VAL A 69 -6.79 -18.08 -25.00
CA VAL A 69 -6.87 -18.50 -23.60
C VAL A 69 -5.57 -18.16 -22.87
N LEU A 70 -4.42 -18.34 -23.51
CA LEU A 70 -3.13 -17.97 -22.92
C LEU A 70 -3.04 -16.46 -22.67
N VAL A 71 -3.38 -15.63 -23.66
CA VAL A 71 -3.37 -14.16 -23.52
C VAL A 71 -4.38 -13.72 -22.46
N ALA A 72 -5.60 -14.28 -22.46
CA ALA A 72 -6.60 -13.98 -21.46
C ALA A 72 -6.15 -14.36 -20.04
N GLY A 73 -5.49 -15.52 -19.88
CA GLY A 73 -4.93 -15.95 -18.60
C GLY A 73 -3.83 -15.02 -18.09
N VAL A 74 -2.93 -14.58 -18.98
CA VAL A 74 -1.88 -13.61 -18.65
C VAL A 74 -2.50 -12.28 -18.23
N LEU A 75 -3.48 -11.76 -18.99
CA LEU A 75 -4.16 -10.52 -18.65
C LEU A 75 -4.92 -10.63 -17.31
N ALA A 76 -5.65 -11.71 -17.07
CA ALA A 76 -6.34 -11.96 -15.82
C ALA A 76 -5.36 -11.99 -14.63
N PHE A 77 -4.20 -12.63 -14.79
CA PHE A 77 -3.15 -12.64 -13.76
C PHE A 77 -2.67 -11.23 -13.42
N PHE A 78 -2.38 -10.39 -14.42
CA PHE A 78 -1.95 -9.01 -14.19
C PHE A 78 -3.06 -8.15 -13.55
N VAL A 79 -4.31 -8.29 -13.99
CA VAL A 79 -5.45 -7.55 -13.43
C VAL A 79 -5.70 -7.93 -11.98
N ILE A 80 -5.71 -9.23 -11.65
CA ILE A 80 -5.90 -9.70 -10.27
C ILE A 80 -4.77 -9.20 -9.39
N LYS A 81 -3.52 -9.26 -9.86
CA LYS A 81 -2.36 -8.71 -9.14
C LYS A 81 -2.53 -7.22 -8.84
N GLU A 82 -2.97 -6.43 -9.82
CA GLU A 82 -3.15 -4.98 -9.66
C GLU A 82 -4.31 -4.64 -8.70
N ILE A 83 -5.44 -5.35 -8.78
CA ILE A 83 -6.58 -5.17 -7.87
C ILE A 83 -6.18 -5.48 -6.42
N ILE A 84 -5.43 -6.57 -6.22
CA ILE A 84 -4.91 -6.94 -4.92
C ILE A 84 -3.95 -5.85 -4.42
N ARG A 85 -3.10 -5.29 -5.29
CA ARG A 85 -2.21 -4.17 -4.93
C ARG A 85 -2.99 -2.95 -4.45
N ILE A 86 -3.99 -2.50 -5.21
CA ILE A 86 -4.81 -1.31 -4.87
C ILE A 86 -5.57 -1.48 -3.54
N GLN A 87 -6.13 -2.66 -3.28
CA GLN A 87 -6.80 -2.92 -1.99
C GLN A 87 -5.80 -2.94 -0.83
N ARG A 88 -4.60 -3.47 -1.05
CA ARG A 88 -3.51 -3.45 -0.06
C ARG A 88 -3.00 -2.02 0.18
N GLU A 89 -2.88 -1.21 -0.88
CA GLU A 89 -2.48 0.20 -0.81
C GLU A 89 -3.42 1.01 0.09
N LYS A 90 -4.74 0.92 -0.11
CA LYS A 90 -5.71 1.62 0.76
C LYS A 90 -5.56 1.23 2.23
N LYS A 91 -5.28 -0.05 2.50
CA LYS A 91 -5.09 -0.54 3.87
C LYS A 91 -3.73 -0.15 4.44
N ALA A 92 -2.69 0.03 3.62
CA ALA A 92 -1.34 0.32 4.10
C ALA A 92 -1.10 1.77 4.52
N LEU A 93 -1.93 2.73 4.07
CA LEU A 93 -1.95 4.10 4.61
C LEU A 93 -2.76 4.24 5.90
N ASP A 94 -3.62 3.26 6.18
CA ASP A 94 -4.39 3.24 7.40
C ASP A 94 -3.68 2.43 8.48
N PHE A 95 -2.97 3.15 9.34
CA PHE A 95 -2.28 2.59 10.49
C PHE A 95 -3.20 2.38 11.70
N LEU A 96 -4.41 2.97 11.72
CA LEU A 96 -5.30 2.94 12.88
C LEU A 96 -5.87 1.54 13.16
N ASP A 97 -6.10 0.75 12.10
CA ASP A 97 -6.72 -0.57 12.17
C ASP A 97 -5.70 -1.74 12.24
N ASP A 98 -4.44 -1.44 12.56
CA ASP A 98 -3.36 -2.42 12.53
C ASP A 98 -3.24 -3.26 13.81
N ASP A 99 -3.83 -4.45 13.75
CA ASP A 99 -3.66 -5.48 14.77
C ASP A 99 -2.32 -6.23 14.62
N LEU A 100 -1.49 -6.16 15.65
CA LEU A 100 -0.09 -6.61 15.63
C LEU A 100 0.08 -8.11 15.33
N PRO A 101 -0.68 -9.06 15.92
CA PRO A 101 -0.58 -10.48 15.60
C PRO A 101 -0.89 -10.76 14.14
N ARG A 102 -1.89 -10.08 13.57
CA ARG A 102 -2.27 -10.21 12.16
C ARG A 102 -1.18 -9.68 11.23
N LEU A 103 -0.52 -8.58 11.60
CA LEU A 103 0.63 -8.07 10.86
C LEU A 103 1.82 -9.04 10.92
N GLN A 104 2.09 -9.64 12.07
CA GLN A 104 3.16 -10.64 12.21
C GLN A 104 2.91 -11.87 11.34
N GLU A 105 1.67 -12.39 11.31
CA GLU A 105 1.27 -13.47 10.40
C GLU A 105 1.43 -13.07 8.93
N THR A 106 1.00 -11.85 8.58
CA THR A 106 1.14 -11.32 7.22
C THR A 106 2.61 -11.23 6.79
N LEU A 107 3.49 -10.79 7.68
CA LEU A 107 4.93 -10.74 7.44
C LEU A 107 5.52 -12.13 7.23
N ALA A 108 5.16 -13.11 8.08
CA ALA A 108 5.64 -14.48 7.96
C ALA A 108 5.23 -15.13 6.63
N ASN A 109 3.99 -14.88 6.19
CA ASN A 109 3.47 -15.34 4.90
C ASN A 109 4.22 -14.69 3.73
N ALA A 110 4.45 -13.38 3.79
CA ALA A 110 5.18 -12.64 2.76
C ALA A 110 6.63 -13.15 2.62
N LEU A 111 7.32 -13.38 3.74
CA LEU A 111 8.69 -13.91 3.74
C LEU A 111 8.74 -15.33 3.16
N SER A 112 7.80 -16.20 3.54
CA SER A 112 7.69 -17.56 2.99
C SER A 112 7.46 -17.56 1.48
N ALA A 113 6.72 -16.57 0.97
CA ALA A 113 6.43 -16.39 -0.45
C ALA A 113 7.51 -15.60 -1.22
N GLN A 114 8.55 -15.10 -0.55
CA GLN A 114 9.52 -14.16 -1.11
C GLN A 114 8.87 -12.90 -1.72
N ASP A 115 7.73 -12.48 -1.16
CA ASP A 115 7.04 -11.24 -1.51
C ASP A 115 7.68 -10.08 -0.73
N TRP A 116 8.79 -9.56 -1.26
CA TRP A 116 9.60 -8.52 -0.61
C TRP A 116 8.84 -7.20 -0.45
N GLU A 117 7.94 -6.89 -1.38
CA GLU A 117 7.04 -5.73 -1.31
C GLU A 117 6.14 -5.84 -0.09
N GLN A 118 5.41 -6.95 0.03
CA GLN A 118 4.54 -7.16 1.18
C GLN A 118 5.33 -7.25 2.49
N ALA A 119 6.51 -7.88 2.49
CA ALA A 119 7.34 -8.01 3.68
C ALA A 119 7.78 -6.63 4.22
N ILE A 120 8.28 -5.76 3.35
CA ILE A 120 8.75 -4.41 3.74
C ILE A 120 7.59 -3.55 4.23
N LEU A 121 6.48 -3.51 3.49
CA LEU A 121 5.31 -2.72 3.87
C LEU A 121 4.74 -3.17 5.22
N THR A 122 4.62 -4.48 5.42
CA THR A 122 4.07 -5.05 6.65
C THR A 122 5.00 -4.82 7.83
N GLN A 123 6.32 -4.94 7.63
CA GLN A 123 7.29 -4.71 8.70
C GLN A 123 7.31 -3.26 9.18
N PHE A 124 7.19 -2.28 8.27
CA PHE A 124 7.09 -0.88 8.68
C PHE A 124 5.82 -0.62 9.50
N ARG A 125 4.69 -1.23 9.11
CA ARG A 125 3.43 -1.17 9.87
C ARG A 125 3.55 -1.77 11.26
N ILE A 126 4.28 -2.88 11.40
CA ILE A 126 4.61 -3.47 12.72
C ILE A 126 5.35 -2.44 13.59
N PHE A 127 6.32 -1.72 13.03
CA PHE A 127 7.05 -0.68 13.77
C PHE A 127 6.09 0.43 14.24
N VAL A 128 5.32 0.99 13.32
CA VAL A 128 4.35 2.05 13.65
C VAL A 128 3.33 1.59 14.70
N SER A 129 2.78 0.39 14.58
CA SER A 129 1.83 -0.19 15.55
C SER A 129 2.48 -0.42 16.91
N MET A 130 3.72 -0.90 16.97
CA MET A 130 4.45 -1.07 18.23
C MET A 130 4.75 0.26 18.94
N ALA A 131 5.14 1.30 18.19
CA ALA A 131 5.34 2.63 18.76
C ALA A 131 4.03 3.25 19.22
N HIS A 132 2.94 3.03 18.48
CA HIS A 132 1.62 3.47 18.91
C HIS A 132 1.18 2.83 20.22
N LYS A 133 1.35 1.51 20.37
CA LYS A 133 1.06 0.79 21.62
C LYS A 133 1.85 1.28 22.83
N ARG A 134 2.96 1.99 22.60
CA ARG A 134 3.82 2.56 23.65
C ARG A 134 3.53 4.02 23.95
N GLU A 135 2.50 4.59 23.31
CA GLU A 135 2.15 6.01 23.39
C GLU A 135 3.26 6.97 22.92
N THR A 136 4.32 6.45 22.28
CA THR A 136 5.39 7.29 21.71
C THR A 136 4.99 7.89 20.36
N LEU A 137 4.02 7.27 19.71
CA LEU A 137 3.45 7.71 18.44
C LEU A 137 1.92 7.77 18.54
N THR A 138 1.34 8.92 18.24
CA THR A 138 -0.11 9.06 18.14
C THR A 138 -0.55 8.85 16.69
N LEU A 139 -1.38 7.84 16.46
CA LEU A 139 -1.98 7.62 15.15
C LEU A 139 -3.12 8.60 14.92
N SER A 140 -3.13 9.22 13.75
CA SER A 140 -4.19 10.12 13.32
C SER A 140 -4.57 9.83 11.86
N PRO A 141 -5.83 10.07 11.46
CA PRO A 141 -6.23 9.91 10.08
C PRO A 141 -5.35 10.76 9.16
N GLY A 142 -4.73 10.12 8.16
CA GLY A 142 -3.84 10.80 7.22
C GLY A 142 -2.38 10.92 7.66
N LEU A 143 -1.98 10.32 8.79
CA LEU A 143 -0.57 10.22 9.17
C LEU A 143 0.22 9.55 8.04
N THR A 144 1.22 10.26 7.51
CA THR A 144 2.05 9.73 6.44
C THR A 144 3.15 8.82 6.99
N ALA A 145 3.67 7.91 6.15
CA ALA A 145 4.78 7.05 6.54
C ALA A 145 6.02 7.86 6.95
N LEU A 146 6.28 9.01 6.31
CA LEU A 146 7.42 9.86 6.64
C LEU A 146 7.27 10.53 8.00
N GLU A 147 6.08 11.04 8.33
CA GLU A 147 5.78 11.58 9.66
C GLU A 147 5.86 10.51 10.74
N ALA A 148 5.38 9.30 10.45
CA ALA A 148 5.56 8.17 11.34
C ALA A 148 7.06 7.85 11.53
N GLY A 149 7.84 7.77 10.46
CA GLY A 149 9.29 7.59 10.51
C GLY A 149 10.00 8.66 11.34
N GLN A 150 9.60 9.92 11.22
CA GLN A 150 10.14 11.03 12.03
C GLN A 150 9.83 10.86 13.52
N ALA A 151 8.61 10.47 13.87
CA ALA A 151 8.24 10.21 15.26
C ALA A 151 9.02 9.02 15.84
N LEU A 152 9.24 7.97 15.04
CA LEU A 152 9.98 6.78 15.42
C LEU A 152 11.47 7.04 15.69
N GLU A 153 12.09 8.04 15.06
CA GLU A 153 13.50 8.40 15.31
C GLU A 153 13.76 8.78 16.76
N ALA A 154 12.77 9.33 17.47
CA ALA A 154 12.93 9.75 18.87
C ALA A 154 13.15 8.56 19.82
N ASP A 155 12.67 7.36 19.45
CA ASP A 155 12.75 6.15 20.27
C ASP A 155 13.95 5.26 19.91
N LEU A 156 14.63 5.54 18.79
CA LEU A 156 15.73 4.72 18.33
C LEU A 156 17.05 5.09 19.04
N PRO A 157 17.90 4.09 19.34
CA PRO A 157 19.26 4.34 19.79
C PRO A 157 20.04 5.21 18.78
N PRO A 158 20.97 6.07 19.23
CA PRO A 158 21.77 6.92 18.33
C PRO A 158 22.50 6.16 17.21
N ALA A 159 22.85 4.89 17.44
CA ALA A 159 23.49 4.01 16.46
C ALA A 159 22.60 3.69 15.24
N LEU A 160 21.28 3.88 15.35
CA LEU A 160 20.28 3.65 14.30
C LEU A 160 19.63 4.95 13.82
N SER A 161 20.22 6.10 14.15
CA SER A 161 19.67 7.38 13.71
C SER A 161 19.57 7.44 12.19
N GLY A 162 18.40 7.85 11.71
CA GLY A 162 18.04 7.92 10.30
C GLY A 162 17.51 6.61 9.71
N GLU A 163 17.56 5.48 10.42
CA GLU A 163 17.07 4.20 9.89
C GLU A 163 15.54 4.11 9.85
N ALA A 164 14.82 4.77 10.77
CA ALA A 164 13.35 4.84 10.70
C ALA A 164 12.92 5.71 9.51
N LEU A 165 13.59 6.84 9.28
CA LEU A 165 13.36 7.69 8.11
C LEU A 165 13.65 6.98 6.79
N LYS A 166 14.75 6.22 6.71
CA LYS A 166 15.07 5.41 5.51
C LYS A 166 14.01 4.34 5.27
N SER A 167 13.52 3.70 6.34
CA SER A 167 12.46 2.69 6.24
C SER A 167 11.15 3.32 5.76
N ALA A 168 10.81 4.52 6.24
CA ALA A 168 9.65 5.28 5.79
C ALA A 168 9.75 5.72 4.32
N ASP A 169 10.94 6.17 3.87
CA ASP A 169 11.17 6.52 2.46
C ASP A 169 11.04 5.28 1.55
N LEU A 170 11.62 4.16 1.96
CA LEU A 170 11.50 2.89 1.23
C LEU A 170 10.05 2.41 1.18
N PHE A 171 9.31 2.52 2.29
CA PHE A 171 7.88 2.25 2.33
C PHE A 171 7.14 3.07 1.27
N ASN A 172 7.31 4.40 1.25
CA ASN A 172 6.64 5.26 0.29
C ASN A 172 6.98 4.91 -1.16
N ARG A 173 8.25 4.67 -1.46
CA ARG A 173 8.68 4.32 -2.84
C ARG A 173 8.03 3.02 -3.32
N ILE A 174 7.94 2.03 -2.46
CA ILE A 174 7.28 0.76 -2.77
C ILE A 174 5.77 0.98 -2.90
N PHE A 175 5.18 1.66 -1.91
CA PHE A 175 3.75 1.92 -1.83
C PHE A 175 3.19 2.65 -3.06
N TYR A 176 3.90 3.67 -3.55
CA TYR A 176 3.50 4.42 -4.74
C TYR A 176 3.98 3.78 -6.05
N GLY A 177 4.51 2.54 -6.02
CA GLY A 177 4.94 1.80 -7.21
C GLY A 177 6.18 2.37 -7.89
N HIS A 178 6.99 3.16 -7.19
CA HIS A 178 8.21 3.78 -7.70
C HIS A 178 9.47 2.91 -7.54
N TYR A 179 9.36 1.77 -6.85
CA TYR A 179 10.49 0.90 -6.57
C TYR A 179 10.08 -0.57 -6.46
N LEU A 180 10.88 -1.46 -7.07
CA LEU A 180 10.74 -2.90 -6.97
C LEU A 180 11.74 -3.41 -5.92
N PRO A 181 11.29 -3.86 -4.74
CA PRO A 181 12.18 -4.23 -3.66
C PRO A 181 12.82 -5.61 -3.84
N THR A 182 13.98 -5.76 -3.21
CA THR A 182 14.77 -6.99 -3.17
C THR A 182 14.88 -7.55 -1.75
N GLU A 183 15.35 -8.78 -1.63
CA GLU A 183 15.71 -9.38 -0.33
C GLU A 183 16.74 -8.53 0.43
N SER A 184 17.67 -7.88 -0.28
CA SER A 184 18.68 -7.02 0.35
C SER A 184 18.04 -5.81 1.02
N ASP A 185 17.03 -5.21 0.39
CA ASP A 185 16.29 -4.07 0.94
C ASP A 185 15.56 -4.47 2.23
N TRP A 186 14.92 -5.65 2.22
CA TRP A 186 14.30 -6.22 3.42
C TRP A 186 15.31 -6.49 4.54
N LYS A 187 16.46 -7.11 4.22
CA LYS A 187 17.53 -7.37 5.20
C LYS A 187 18.10 -6.08 5.80
N GLN A 188 18.07 -4.98 5.07
CA GLN A 188 18.56 -3.70 5.56
C GLN A 188 17.64 -3.15 6.64
N ILE A 189 16.32 -3.16 6.40
CA ILE A 189 15.33 -2.65 7.37
C ILE A 189 15.06 -3.65 8.51
N SER A 190 15.25 -4.96 8.30
CA SER A 190 15.06 -5.99 9.32
C SER A 190 16.06 -5.91 10.48
N LYS A 191 17.15 -5.15 10.31
CA LYS A 191 18.06 -4.78 11.40
C LYS A 191 17.38 -4.00 12.53
N LEU A 192 16.20 -3.43 12.29
CA LEU A 192 15.39 -2.76 13.30
C LEU A 192 14.60 -3.75 14.17
N ILE A 193 14.38 -4.99 13.72
CA ILE A 193 13.57 -6.01 14.42
C ILE A 193 14.15 -6.42 15.78
N PRO A 194 15.47 -6.72 15.93
CA PRO A 194 16.04 -7.12 17.22
C PRO A 194 15.81 -6.09 18.34
N TYR A 195 15.73 -4.82 17.97
CA TYR A 195 15.44 -3.75 18.92
C TYR A 195 14.00 -3.84 19.39
N LEU A 196 13.03 -4.07 18.49
CA LEU A 196 11.62 -4.26 18.84
C LEU A 196 11.42 -5.39 19.88
N SER A 197 12.17 -6.49 19.76
CA SER A 197 12.14 -7.62 20.70
C SER A 197 12.71 -7.27 22.08
N SER A 198 13.85 -6.55 22.13
CA SER A 198 14.46 -6.10 23.41
C SER A 198 13.57 -5.12 24.18
N PHE A 199 12.68 -4.42 23.47
CA PHE A 199 11.74 -3.50 24.08
C PHE A 199 10.46 -4.18 24.61
N GLU A 200 10.08 -5.37 24.13
CA GLU A 200 8.98 -6.16 24.73
C GLU A 200 9.36 -6.72 26.10
N GLU A 201 10.59 -7.21 26.27
CA GLU A 201 11.11 -7.69 27.56
C GLU A 201 11.11 -6.58 28.63
N THR A 202 11.44 -5.34 28.24
CA THR A 202 11.47 -4.20 29.16
C THR A 202 10.06 -3.77 29.60
N SER A 203 9.06 -3.90 28.72
CA SER A 203 7.65 -3.61 29.04
C SER A 203 7.02 -4.70 29.92
N SER A 204 7.34 -5.97 29.67
CA SER A 204 6.90 -7.08 30.51
C SER A 204 7.48 -6.97 31.92
N ALA A 205 8.78 -6.66 32.03
CA ALA A 205 9.44 -6.46 33.32
C ALA A 205 8.88 -5.27 34.11
N LYS A 206 8.52 -4.17 33.43
CA LYS A 206 7.90 -2.99 34.06
C LYS A 206 6.45 -3.25 34.49
N ALA A 207 5.69 -4.03 33.73
CA ALA A 207 4.32 -4.41 34.09
C ALA A 207 4.29 -5.33 35.32
N GLU A 208 5.20 -6.32 35.37
CA GLU A 208 5.35 -7.24 36.51
C GLU A 208 5.79 -6.51 37.80
N GLN A 209 6.68 -5.51 37.68
CA GLN A 209 7.07 -4.66 38.82
C GLN A 209 5.94 -3.77 39.35
N LEU A 210 5.05 -3.28 38.48
CA LEU A 210 3.91 -2.47 38.90
C LEU A 210 2.81 -3.32 39.55
N GLU A 211 2.70 -4.59 39.15
CA GLU A 211 1.78 -5.57 39.75
C GLU A 211 2.28 -6.02 41.14
N GLU A 212 3.59 -6.24 41.33
CA GLU A 212 4.17 -6.53 42.65
C GLU A 212 4.03 -5.35 43.64
N VAL A 213 4.18 -4.11 43.18
CA VAL A 213 4.04 -2.90 44.03
C VAL A 213 2.57 -2.59 44.35
N GLY A 214 1.62 -3.07 43.54
CA GLY A 214 0.18 -2.85 43.72
C GLY A 214 -0.53 -3.84 44.65
N ILE A 215 0.15 -4.90 45.11
CA ILE A 215 -0.44 -5.93 45.99
C ILE A 215 -0.22 -5.62 47.50
N GLU A 216 0.54 -4.58 47.85
CA GLU A 216 0.85 -4.21 49.25
C GLU A 216 -0.02 -3.08 49.87
N SER A 217 -1.15 -2.69 49.26
CA SER A 217 -2.06 -1.68 49.85
C SER A 217 -3.42 -2.22 50.30
#